data_AF-A0A3D4KV18-F1
#
_entry.id   AF-A0A3D4KV18-F1
#
_cell.length_a   1.000
_cell.length_b   1.000
_cell.length_c   1.000
_cell.angle_alpha   90.00
_cell.angle_beta   90.00
_cell.angle_gamma   90.00
#
_symmetry.space_group_name_H-M   'P 1'
#
loop_
_entity.id
_entity.type
_entity.pdbx_description
1 polymer ?
#
loop_
_entity_poly.entity_id
_entity_poly.type
_entity_poly.pdbx_seq_one_letter_code
_entity_poly.pdbx_strand_id
1 'polypeptide(L)'
;MDRKILFFDIDGTLWNWKNEIPDSTKAAVRFAREAGHLVFINSGRTRGFIYNEDLLGIGFDGIVSGCGTMIEYDGEVIYDSEIDPETATEIVEGVRRYGCRPVLEGKHYLYLDHDEFADDWYGQKLMRELGPRLKGIAENWGKWEIQKLSCNTQDSDIDGCMEEFGDRFDFIKHDLPVCELVPSGFSKGTGVEKVC
;
A
#
# COMPACT_ATOMS: atom_id res chain seq x y z
N MET A 1 -26.73 -17.02 13.70
CA MET A 1 -25.28 -16.77 13.85
C MET A 1 -25.11 -15.29 14.04
N ASP A 2 -24.27 -14.87 14.99
CA ASP A 2 -23.96 -13.44 15.14
C ASP A 2 -23.10 -12.99 13.96
N ARG A 3 -23.37 -11.79 13.46
CA ARG A 3 -22.55 -11.17 12.41
C ARG A 3 -21.12 -10.98 12.93
N LYS A 4 -20.14 -11.27 12.08
CA LYS A 4 -18.70 -11.10 12.32
C LYS A 4 -18.11 -10.32 11.16
N ILE A 5 -16.93 -9.76 11.36
CA ILE A 5 -16.14 -9.10 10.32
C ILE A 5 -14.88 -9.95 10.11
N LEU A 6 -14.59 -10.30 8.86
CA LEU A 6 -13.40 -11.04 8.47
C LEU A 6 -12.49 -10.13 7.65
N PHE A 7 -11.22 -10.09 8.00
CA PHE A 7 -10.21 -9.29 7.31
C PHE A 7 -9.23 -10.23 6.61
N PHE A 8 -8.97 -9.97 5.33
CA PHE A 8 -8.11 -10.80 4.49
C PHE A 8 -6.96 -9.97 3.93
N ASP A 9 -5.74 -10.42 4.17
CA ASP A 9 -4.57 -9.86 3.48
C ASP A 9 -4.56 -10.27 1.99
N ILE A 10 -3.80 -9.55 1.18
CA ILE A 10 -3.66 -9.86 -0.26
C ILE A 10 -2.51 -10.85 -0.47
N ASP A 11 -1.28 -10.36 -0.33
CA ASP A 11 -0.06 -11.07 -0.71
C ASP A 11 0.18 -12.28 0.20
N GLY A 12 0.28 -13.47 -0.41
CA GLY A 12 0.46 -14.72 0.33
C GLY A 12 -0.77 -15.21 1.11
N THR A 13 -1.91 -14.52 1.01
CA THR A 13 -3.18 -14.89 1.66
C THR A 13 -4.29 -15.11 0.64
N LEU A 14 -4.82 -14.04 0.02
CA LEU A 14 -5.78 -14.17 -1.09
C LEU A 14 -5.07 -14.55 -2.39
N TRP A 15 -3.85 -14.02 -2.58
CA TRP A 15 -3.00 -14.32 -3.72
C TRP A 15 -2.02 -15.42 -3.36
N ASN A 16 -1.91 -16.42 -4.22
CA ASN A 16 -0.85 -17.40 -4.12
C ASN A 16 0.50 -16.79 -4.58
N TRP A 17 1.59 -17.54 -4.45
CA TRP A 17 2.94 -17.12 -4.88
C TRP A 17 3.11 -16.88 -6.39
N LYS A 18 2.09 -17.17 -7.19
CA LYS A 18 2.02 -16.89 -8.64
C LYS A 18 1.17 -15.66 -8.95
N ASN A 19 0.72 -14.92 -7.94
CA ASN A 19 -0.23 -13.80 -8.05
C ASN A 19 -1.59 -14.21 -8.65
N GLU A 20 -2.02 -15.44 -8.39
CA GLU A 20 -3.33 -15.95 -8.79
C GLU A 20 -4.24 -16.05 -7.55
N ILE A 21 -5.55 -15.86 -7.76
CA ILE A 21 -6.56 -16.07 -6.72
C ILE A 21 -7.25 -17.42 -6.97
N PRO A 22 -7.04 -18.44 -6.11
CA PRO A 22 -7.71 -19.72 -6.28
C PRO A 22 -9.24 -19.57 -6.26
N ASP A 23 -9.95 -20.30 -7.13
CA ASP A 23 -11.41 -20.25 -7.17
C ASP A 23 -12.07 -20.66 -5.85
N SER A 24 -11.44 -21.59 -5.12
CA SER A 24 -11.86 -21.95 -3.76
C SER A 24 -11.80 -20.79 -2.79
N THR A 25 -10.83 -19.88 -2.94
CA THR A 25 -10.70 -18.67 -2.12
C THR A 25 -11.82 -17.69 -2.44
N LYS A 26 -12.10 -17.45 -3.73
CA LYS A 26 -13.22 -16.61 -4.16
C LYS A 26 -14.56 -17.15 -3.63
N ALA A 27 -14.77 -18.46 -3.73
CA ALA A 27 -15.97 -19.13 -3.23
C ALA A 27 -16.11 -19.02 -1.71
N ALA A 28 -15.03 -19.20 -0.95
CA ALA A 28 -15.05 -19.11 0.51
C ALA A 28 -15.38 -17.69 1.01
N VAL A 29 -14.81 -16.66 0.39
CA VAL A 29 -15.11 -15.25 0.74
C VAL A 29 -16.58 -14.93 0.46
N ARG A 30 -17.09 -15.32 -0.72
CA ARG A 30 -18.50 -15.12 -1.09
C ARG A 30 -19.44 -15.86 -0.15
N PHE A 31 -19.12 -17.11 0.20
CA PHE A 31 -19.89 -17.89 1.15
C PHE A 31 -19.97 -17.21 2.53
N ALA A 32 -18.84 -16.72 3.06
CA ALA A 32 -18.83 -16.01 4.34
C ALA A 32 -19.72 -14.75 4.31
N ARG A 33 -19.67 -14.01 3.19
CA ARG A 33 -20.52 -12.84 2.97
C ARG A 33 -22.00 -13.19 2.87
N GLU A 34 -22.36 -14.21 2.09
CA GLU A 34 -23.73 -14.72 1.94
C GLU A 34 -24.30 -15.26 3.26
N ALA A 35 -23.45 -15.80 4.14
CA ALA A 35 -23.82 -16.20 5.50
C ALA A 35 -24.10 -15.01 6.45
N GLY A 36 -23.97 -13.77 5.97
CA GLY A 36 -24.31 -12.55 6.70
C GLY A 36 -23.15 -11.91 7.47
N HIS A 37 -21.92 -12.35 7.23
CA HIS A 37 -20.71 -11.71 7.75
C HIS A 37 -20.23 -10.59 6.82
N LEU A 38 -19.48 -9.63 7.37
CA LEU A 38 -18.79 -8.63 6.57
C LEU A 38 -17.39 -9.15 6.21
N VAL A 39 -16.97 -8.91 4.97
CA VAL A 39 -15.65 -9.31 4.48
C VAL A 39 -14.87 -8.11 3.98
N PHE A 40 -13.66 -7.93 4.48
CA PHE A 40 -12.80 -6.78 4.17
C PHE A 40 -11.45 -7.26 3.62
N ILE A 41 -10.92 -6.52 2.66
CA ILE A 41 -9.48 -6.56 2.38
C ILE A 41 -8.75 -5.79 3.50
N ASN A 42 -7.60 -6.29 3.95
CA ASN A 42 -6.71 -5.59 4.88
C ASN A 42 -5.25 -5.72 4.42
N SER A 43 -4.76 -4.74 3.67
CA SER A 43 -3.48 -4.81 2.97
C SER A 43 -2.53 -3.67 3.31
N GLY A 44 -1.22 -3.93 3.18
CA GLY A 44 -0.19 -2.91 3.20
C GLY A 44 -0.12 -2.10 1.90
N ARG A 45 -0.66 -2.66 0.80
CA ARG A 45 -0.82 -1.96 -0.48
C ARG A 45 -1.76 -0.78 -0.31
N THR A 46 -1.38 0.38 -0.82
CA THR A 46 -2.28 1.54 -0.95
C THR A 46 -3.39 1.28 -1.95
N ARG A 47 -4.47 2.07 -1.85
CA ARG A 47 -5.65 1.88 -2.70
C ARG A 47 -5.35 1.98 -4.20
N GLY A 48 -4.41 2.85 -4.59
CA GLY A 48 -3.96 2.99 -5.98
C GLY A 48 -3.28 1.72 -6.51
N PHE A 49 -2.73 0.90 -5.62
CA PHE A 49 -2.11 -0.38 -5.93
C PHE A 49 -3.08 -1.57 -5.89
N ILE A 50 -4.29 -1.41 -5.34
CA ILE A 50 -5.33 -2.43 -5.30
C ILE A 50 -6.32 -2.20 -6.46
N TYR A 51 -5.92 -2.55 -7.68
CA TYR A 51 -6.72 -2.30 -8.90
C TYR A 51 -7.09 -3.56 -9.69
N ASN A 52 -6.61 -4.74 -9.28
CA ASN A 52 -6.85 -5.99 -9.98
C ASN A 52 -8.36 -6.33 -9.98
N GLU A 53 -8.95 -6.46 -11.17
CA GLU A 53 -10.39 -6.67 -11.35
C GLU A 53 -10.87 -8.00 -10.78
N ASP A 54 -10.06 -9.07 -10.87
CA ASP A 54 -10.42 -10.37 -10.30
C ASP A 54 -10.51 -10.34 -8.78
N LEU A 55 -9.63 -9.58 -8.12
CA LEU A 55 -9.65 -9.37 -6.67
C LEU A 55 -10.85 -8.53 -6.25
N LEU A 56 -11.05 -7.38 -6.89
CA LEU A 56 -12.16 -6.47 -6.59
C LEU A 56 -13.53 -7.10 -6.92
N GLY A 57 -13.58 -7.94 -7.95
CA GLY A 57 -14.76 -8.69 -8.38
C GLY A 57 -15.18 -9.83 -7.44
N ILE A 58 -14.43 -10.12 -6.37
CA ILE A 58 -14.86 -11.08 -5.33
C ILE A 58 -16.08 -10.53 -4.57
N GLY A 59 -16.18 -9.20 -4.43
CA GLY A 59 -17.29 -8.52 -3.78
C GLY A 59 -17.10 -8.34 -2.28
N PHE A 60 -15.94 -7.84 -1.86
CA PHE A 60 -15.70 -7.43 -0.47
C PHE A 60 -16.61 -6.25 -0.09
N ASP A 61 -16.99 -6.17 1.18
CA ASP A 61 -17.82 -5.06 1.71
C ASP A 61 -16.97 -3.81 1.98
N GLY A 62 -15.67 -3.97 2.18
CA GLY A 62 -14.75 -2.85 2.36
C GLY A 62 -13.28 -3.20 2.16
N ILE A 63 -12.43 -2.17 2.20
CA ILE A 63 -10.99 -2.26 1.97
C ILE A 63 -10.29 -1.37 2.99
N VAL A 64 -9.45 -1.98 3.84
CA VAL A 64 -8.43 -1.30 4.62
C VAL A 64 -7.12 -1.39 3.83
N SER A 65 -6.60 -0.24 3.40
CA SER A 65 -5.42 -0.14 2.53
C SER A 65 -4.34 0.73 3.14
N GLY A 66 -3.12 0.62 2.58
CA GLY A 66 -1.96 1.42 2.97
C GLY A 66 -1.58 1.25 4.43
N CYS A 67 -1.71 0.05 4.98
CA CYS A 67 -1.53 -0.22 6.42
C CYS A 67 -2.51 0.59 7.30
N GLY A 68 -3.77 0.72 6.89
CA GLY A 68 -4.80 1.39 7.69
C GLY A 68 -4.88 2.91 7.49
N THR A 69 -4.06 3.47 6.60
CA THR A 69 -4.12 4.89 6.23
C THR A 69 -5.40 5.25 5.47
N MET A 70 -6.07 4.29 4.81
CA MET A 70 -7.32 4.54 4.11
C MET A 70 -8.30 3.37 4.26
N ILE A 71 -9.58 3.70 4.44
CA ILE A 71 -10.68 2.74 4.61
C ILE A 71 -11.83 3.07 3.65
N GLU A 72 -12.21 2.08 2.85
CA GLU A 72 -13.45 2.06 2.07
C GLU A 72 -14.46 1.10 2.68
N TYR A 73 -15.72 1.49 2.73
CA TYR A 73 -16.83 0.64 3.16
C TYR A 73 -18.08 0.95 2.33
N ASP A 74 -18.72 -0.08 1.79
CA ASP A 74 -19.90 0.03 0.90
C ASP A 74 -19.67 0.95 -0.30
N GLY A 75 -18.46 0.91 -0.87
CA GLY A 75 -18.06 1.72 -2.02
C GLY A 75 -17.69 3.18 -1.69
N GLU A 76 -17.81 3.61 -0.43
CA GLU A 76 -17.51 4.96 0.02
C GLU A 76 -16.20 5.03 0.80
N VAL A 77 -15.44 6.10 0.60
CA VAL A 77 -14.24 6.38 1.40
C VAL A 77 -14.68 6.97 2.74
N ILE A 78 -14.55 6.19 3.81
CA ILE A 78 -14.96 6.60 5.16
C ILE A 78 -13.79 7.12 6.00
N TYR A 79 -12.56 6.83 5.58
CA TYR A 79 -11.35 7.34 6.22
C TYR A 79 -10.21 7.42 5.21
N ASP A 80 -9.44 8.50 5.27
CA ASP A 80 -8.30 8.76 4.39
C ASP A 80 -7.29 9.63 5.15
N SER A 81 -6.07 9.13 5.28
CA SER A 81 -4.96 9.79 5.98
C SER A 81 -3.84 10.04 4.98
N GLU A 82 -3.99 11.10 4.20
CA GLU A 82 -2.96 11.59 3.30
C GLU A 82 -1.85 12.29 4.08
N ILE A 83 -0.61 12.10 3.66
CA ILE A 83 0.55 12.85 4.15
C ILE A 83 0.44 14.27 3.59
N ASP A 84 0.55 15.29 4.44
CA ASP A 84 0.46 16.67 3.99
C ASP A 84 1.59 17.02 2.99
N PRO A 85 1.36 17.94 2.04
CA PRO A 85 2.33 18.20 0.96
C PRO A 85 3.72 18.64 1.41
N GLU A 86 3.82 19.34 2.56
CA GLU A 86 5.09 19.82 3.10
C GLU A 86 5.88 18.63 3.64
N THR A 87 5.26 17.79 4.48
CA THR A 87 5.83 16.53 4.96
C THR A 87 6.19 15.59 3.80
N ALA A 88 5.31 15.46 2.80
CA ALA A 88 5.54 14.61 1.64
C ALA A 88 6.78 15.05 0.85
N THR A 89 6.97 16.35 0.65
CA THR A 89 8.16 16.88 -0.01
C THR A 89 9.41 16.65 0.83
N GLU A 90 9.33 16.96 2.13
CA GLU A 90 10.43 16.79 3.09
C GLU A 90 10.93 15.33 3.13
N ILE A 91 10.02 14.36 3.24
CA ILE A 91 10.39 12.94 3.30
C ILE A 91 10.95 12.45 1.98
N VAL A 92 10.40 12.87 0.83
CA VAL A 92 10.92 12.48 -0.49
C VAL A 92 12.33 13.00 -0.72
N GLU A 93 12.60 14.26 -0.36
CA GLU A 93 13.95 14.80 -0.39
C GLU A 93 14.85 14.08 0.62
N GLY A 94 14.32 13.81 1.82
CA GLY A 94 14.99 13.11 2.91
C GLY A 94 15.51 11.73 2.52
N VAL A 95 14.62 10.83 2.09
CA VAL A 95 15.01 9.47 1.70
C VAL A 95 16.03 9.48 0.56
N ARG A 96 15.90 10.41 -0.39
CA ARG A 96 16.87 10.58 -1.49
C ARG A 96 18.24 11.05 -1.00
N ARG A 97 18.32 11.92 0.02
CA ARG A 97 19.61 12.33 0.64
C ARG A 97 20.36 11.13 1.23
N TYR A 98 19.65 10.13 1.73
CA TYR A 98 20.22 8.88 2.24
C TYR A 98 20.46 7.81 1.15
N GLY A 99 20.24 8.14 -0.13
CA GLY A 99 20.43 7.22 -1.25
C GLY A 99 19.30 6.22 -1.47
N CYS A 100 18.19 6.33 -0.73
CA CYS A 100 17.02 5.51 -0.98
C CYS A 100 16.31 5.98 -2.26
N ARG A 101 15.79 5.02 -3.04
CA ARG A 101 15.00 5.29 -4.26
C ARG A 101 13.52 5.08 -3.96
N PRO A 102 12.71 6.15 -3.88
CA PRO A 102 11.32 6.04 -3.43
C PRO A 102 10.35 5.63 -4.54
N VAL A 103 9.34 4.87 -4.15
CA VAL A 103 8.06 4.70 -4.81
C VAL A 103 7.02 5.34 -3.89
N LEU A 104 6.39 6.43 -4.33
CA LEU A 104 5.35 7.09 -3.55
C LEU A 104 4.03 6.42 -3.81
N GLU A 105 3.28 6.16 -2.75
CA GLU A 105 2.09 5.32 -2.82
C GLU A 105 0.85 6.10 -2.42
N GLY A 106 -0.07 6.23 -3.38
CA GLY A 106 -1.26 7.04 -3.26
C GLY A 106 -2.57 6.27 -3.39
N LYS A 107 -3.65 6.99 -3.13
CA LYS A 107 -5.03 6.50 -3.30
C LYS A 107 -5.37 6.21 -4.76
N HIS A 108 -4.85 7.01 -5.68
CA HIS A 108 -5.16 6.92 -7.10
C HIS A 108 -3.99 6.43 -7.94
N TYR A 109 -2.78 6.89 -7.60
CA TYR A 109 -1.56 6.68 -8.38
C TYR A 109 -0.42 6.22 -7.48
N LEU A 110 0.52 5.53 -8.11
CA LEU A 110 1.86 5.38 -7.57
C LEU A 110 2.80 6.27 -8.38
N TYR A 111 3.88 6.72 -7.74
CA TYR A 111 4.84 7.62 -8.34
C TYR A 111 6.25 7.03 -8.23
N LEU A 112 6.97 6.90 -9.34
CA LEU A 112 8.38 6.52 -9.36
C LEU A 112 9.07 7.08 -10.60
N ASP A 113 10.32 7.51 -10.45
CA ASP A 113 11.12 7.99 -11.58
C ASP A 113 11.78 6.80 -12.29
N HIS A 114 11.51 6.63 -13.58
CA HIS A 114 11.96 5.46 -14.34
C HIS A 114 13.47 5.22 -14.31
N ASP A 115 14.25 6.30 -14.37
CA ASP A 115 15.71 6.23 -14.42
C ASP A 115 16.30 5.70 -13.11
N GLU A 116 15.63 5.89 -11.97
CA GLU A 116 16.06 5.36 -10.68
C GLU A 116 15.91 3.83 -10.62
N PHE A 117 15.01 3.25 -11.42
CA PHE A 117 14.65 1.83 -11.36
C PHE A 117 14.96 1.07 -12.66
N ALA A 118 15.79 1.63 -13.55
CA ALA A 118 16.10 1.02 -14.84
C ALA A 118 16.76 -0.38 -14.70
N ASP A 119 17.54 -0.58 -13.65
CA ASP A 119 18.24 -1.82 -13.30
C ASP A 119 17.53 -2.64 -12.20
N ASP A 120 16.38 -2.17 -11.72
CA ASP A 120 15.66 -2.76 -10.60
C ASP A 120 14.46 -3.60 -11.07
N TRP A 121 14.47 -4.90 -10.73
CA TRP A 121 13.43 -5.82 -11.17
C TRP A 121 12.03 -5.42 -10.64
N TYR A 122 11.96 -4.82 -9.45
CA TYR A 122 10.72 -4.47 -8.78
C TYR A 122 10.09 -3.23 -9.44
N GLY A 123 10.87 -2.19 -9.72
CA GLY A 123 10.42 -1.05 -10.50
C GLY A 123 10.00 -1.45 -11.92
N GLN A 124 10.76 -2.31 -12.60
CA GLN A 124 10.33 -2.85 -13.90
C GLN A 124 9.02 -3.67 -13.83
N LYS A 125 8.75 -4.33 -12.71
CA LYS A 125 7.48 -5.01 -12.46
C LYS A 125 6.35 -3.98 -12.28
N LEU A 126 6.54 -2.99 -11.42
CA LEU A 126 5.57 -1.91 -11.20
C LEU A 126 5.20 -1.20 -12.49
N MET A 127 6.19 -0.84 -13.32
CA MET A 127 5.97 -0.20 -14.63
C MET A 127 5.10 -1.05 -15.56
N ARG A 128 5.31 -2.38 -15.58
CA ARG A 128 4.51 -3.31 -16.39
C ARG A 128 3.08 -3.47 -15.88
N GLU A 129 2.93 -3.53 -14.56
CA GLU A 129 1.65 -3.87 -13.93
C GLU A 129 0.71 -2.66 -13.82
N LEU A 130 1.24 -1.48 -13.46
CA LEU A 130 0.42 -0.30 -13.15
C LEU A 130 0.01 0.51 -14.39
N GLY A 131 0.82 0.47 -15.46
CA GLY A 131 0.57 1.22 -16.69
C GLY A 131 0.20 2.69 -16.41
N PRO A 132 -1.00 3.17 -16.79
CA PRO A 132 -1.42 4.56 -16.60
C PRO A 132 -1.63 4.97 -15.12
N ARG A 133 -1.63 4.01 -14.19
CA ARG A 133 -1.69 4.30 -12.74
C ARG A 133 -0.32 4.64 -12.16
N LEU A 134 0.74 4.47 -12.94
CA LEU A 134 2.08 4.90 -12.57
C LEU A 134 2.41 6.25 -13.19
N LYS A 135 2.89 7.17 -12.37
CA LYS A 135 3.35 8.50 -12.77
C LYS A 135 4.80 8.67 -12.33
N GLY A 136 5.51 9.64 -12.91
CA GLY A 136 6.83 10.00 -12.40
C GLY A 136 6.75 11.02 -11.26
N ILE A 137 7.74 10.95 -10.37
CA ILE A 137 7.86 11.82 -9.20
C ILE A 137 8.20 13.23 -9.66
N ALA A 138 9.22 13.37 -10.52
CA ALA A 138 9.69 14.67 -11.02
C ALA A 138 8.61 15.43 -11.82
N GLU A 139 7.84 14.74 -12.67
CA GLU A 139 6.79 15.36 -13.49
C GLU A 139 5.59 15.84 -12.66
N ASN A 140 5.43 15.31 -11.44
CA ASN A 140 4.32 15.61 -10.54
C ASN A 140 4.79 16.27 -9.23
N TRP A 141 5.97 16.88 -9.24
CA TRP A 141 6.61 17.41 -8.03
C TRP A 141 5.68 18.27 -7.18
N GLY A 142 5.53 17.91 -5.90
CA GLY A 142 4.68 18.60 -4.93
C GLY A 142 3.17 18.49 -5.18
N LYS A 143 2.73 17.64 -6.11
CA LYS A 143 1.31 17.39 -6.46
C LYS A 143 0.92 15.93 -6.28
N TRP A 144 1.67 15.20 -5.47
CA TRP A 144 1.37 13.81 -5.15
C TRP A 144 0.32 13.75 -4.05
N GLU A 145 -0.57 12.79 -4.14
CA GLU A 145 -1.54 12.45 -3.08
C GLU A 145 -1.10 11.08 -2.53
N ILE A 146 -0.40 11.07 -1.40
CA ILE A 146 0.30 9.88 -0.91
C ILE A 146 -0.07 9.56 0.54
N GLN A 147 -0.22 8.27 0.84
CA GLN A 147 -0.48 7.77 2.19
C GLN A 147 0.79 7.20 2.84
N LYS A 148 1.73 6.75 2.02
CA LYS A 148 3.00 6.16 2.44
C LYS A 148 3.99 6.16 1.27
N LEU A 149 5.19 5.66 1.52
CA LEU A 149 6.17 5.37 0.49
C LEU A 149 6.86 4.04 0.77
N SER A 150 7.36 3.43 -0.29
CA SER A 150 8.29 2.31 -0.23
C SER A 150 9.60 2.75 -0.85
N CYS A 151 10.72 2.31 -0.31
CA CYS A 151 12.04 2.66 -0.80
C CYS A 151 12.80 1.41 -1.18
N ASN A 152 13.40 1.38 -2.38
CA ASN A 152 14.54 0.50 -2.58
C ASN A 152 15.72 1.08 -1.80
N THR A 153 16.30 0.26 -0.93
CA THR A 153 17.35 0.64 0.02
C THR A 153 18.71 0.04 -0.33
N GLN A 154 18.88 -0.48 -1.54
CA GLN A 154 20.15 -1.01 -2.00
C GLN A 154 21.20 0.11 -2.00
N ASP A 155 22.34 -0.16 -1.36
CA ASP A 155 23.46 0.77 -1.22
C ASP A 155 23.11 2.13 -0.56
N SER A 156 21.99 2.18 0.17
CA SER A 156 21.53 3.36 0.90
C SER A 156 21.90 3.33 2.39
N ASP A 157 21.92 4.51 3.03
CA ASP A 157 22.01 4.66 4.47
C ASP A 157 20.61 4.70 5.10
N ILE A 158 19.92 3.55 5.05
CA ILE A 158 18.56 3.43 5.61
C ILE A 158 18.52 3.66 7.12
N ASP A 159 19.59 3.33 7.85
CA ASP A 159 19.63 3.52 9.30
C ASP A 159 19.70 5.00 9.66
N GLY A 160 20.49 5.81 8.94
CA GLY A 160 20.47 7.27 9.09
C GLY A 160 19.10 7.88 8.73
N CYS A 161 18.46 7.37 7.67
CA CYS A 161 17.09 7.78 7.32
C CYS A 161 16.08 7.48 8.44
N MET A 162 16.23 6.33 9.11
CA MET A 162 15.38 5.95 10.25
C MET A 162 15.61 6.83 11.47
N GLU A 163 16.85 7.24 11.74
CA GLU A 163 17.16 8.16 12.83
C GLU A 163 16.53 9.54 12.60
N GLU A 164 16.50 10.03 11.36
CA GLU A 164 15.93 11.34 11.03
C GLU A 164 14.39 11.35 11.05
N PHE A 165 13.74 10.29 10.54
CA PHE A 165 12.28 10.30 10.32
C PHE A 165 11.48 9.32 11.20
N GLY A 166 12.15 8.57 12.08
CA GLY A 166 11.53 7.53 12.91
C GLY A 166 10.54 8.02 13.97
N ASP A 167 10.45 9.33 14.19
CA ASP A 167 9.45 9.95 15.08
C ASP A 167 8.10 10.17 14.37
N ARG A 168 8.10 10.23 13.04
CA ARG A 168 6.93 10.50 12.18
C ARG A 168 6.55 9.31 11.31
N PHE A 169 7.48 8.40 11.05
CA PHE A 169 7.29 7.24 10.20
C PHE A 169 7.78 5.96 10.88
N ASP A 170 6.94 4.94 10.84
CA ASP A 170 7.30 3.57 11.17
C ASP A 170 7.94 2.92 9.94
N PHE A 171 9.14 2.35 10.13
CA PHE A 171 9.91 1.69 9.08
C PHE A 171 9.72 0.17 9.14
N ILE A 172 9.20 -0.40 8.06
CA ILE A 172 9.01 -1.85 7.91
C ILE A 172 10.09 -2.36 6.96
N LYS A 173 11.12 -3.00 7.51
CA LYS A 173 12.20 -3.61 6.71
C LYS A 173 11.78 -4.99 6.22
N HIS A 174 12.09 -5.29 4.95
CA HIS A 174 11.89 -6.60 4.35
C HIS A 174 13.22 -7.36 4.23
N ASP A 175 13.15 -8.66 3.92
CA ASP A 175 14.35 -9.50 3.67
C ASP A 175 15.09 -9.10 2.36
N LEU A 176 14.42 -8.35 1.50
CA LEU A 176 14.98 -7.72 0.31
C LEU A 176 15.39 -6.28 0.61
N PRO A 177 16.22 -5.61 -0.22
CA PRO A 177 16.62 -4.21 -0.03
C PRO A 177 15.44 -3.25 -0.33
N VAL A 178 14.36 -3.42 0.43
CA VAL A 178 13.13 -2.65 0.36
C VAL A 178 12.71 -2.34 1.80
N CYS A 179 12.34 -1.08 2.04
CA CYS A 179 11.77 -0.65 3.30
C CYS A 179 10.52 0.19 3.03
N GLU A 180 9.44 -0.09 3.76
CA GLU A 180 8.23 0.74 3.73
C GLU A 180 8.30 1.77 4.84
N LEU A 181 7.93 3.00 4.52
CA LEU A 181 7.77 4.10 5.46
C LEU A 181 6.29 4.42 5.57
N VAL A 182 5.70 4.06 6.70
CA VAL A 182 4.28 4.26 7.00
C VAL A 182 4.18 5.37 8.05
N PRO A 183 3.28 6.36 7.94
CA PRO A 183 3.12 7.35 8.99
C PRO A 183 2.87 6.69 10.36
N SER A 184 3.52 7.17 11.41
CA SER A 184 3.46 6.52 12.72
C SER A 184 2.04 6.48 13.27
N GLY A 185 1.69 5.35 13.89
CA GLY A 185 0.33 5.09 14.40
C GLY A 185 -0.60 4.40 13.39
N PHE A 186 -0.13 4.16 12.16
CA PHE A 186 -0.86 3.37 11.16
C PHE A 186 -0.29 1.96 11.05
N SER A 187 -1.17 0.97 11.11
CA SER A 187 -0.89 -0.42 10.82
C SER A 187 -2.16 -1.13 10.33
N LYS A 188 -1.98 -2.35 9.79
CA LYS A 188 -3.11 -3.25 9.52
C LYS A 188 -3.99 -3.46 10.76
N GLY A 189 -3.40 -3.42 11.97
CA GLY A 189 -4.13 -3.54 13.23
C GLY A 189 -4.96 -2.31 13.55
N THR A 190 -4.37 -1.11 13.48
CA THR A 190 -5.10 0.13 13.78
C THR A 190 -6.18 0.41 12.72
N GLY A 191 -5.98 -0.04 11.48
CA GLY A 191 -7.03 -0.07 10.44
C GLY A 191 -8.22 -0.96 10.82
N VAL A 192 -7.97 -2.17 11.35
CA VAL A 192 -9.02 -3.08 11.84
C VAL A 192 -9.76 -2.48 13.04
N GLU A 193 -9.03 -1.90 14.00
CA GLU A 193 -9.60 -1.25 15.17
C GLU A 193 -10.51 -0.08 14.79
N LYS A 194 -10.19 0.65 13.72
CA LYS A 194 -10.99 1.78 13.24
C LYS A 194 -12.26 1.35 12.50
N VAL A 195 -12.31 0.13 11.95
CA VAL A 195 -13.50 -0.45 11.32
C VAL A 195 -14.48 -1.01 12.37
N CYS A 196 -13.96 -1.56 13.48
CA CYS A 196 -14.74 -2.24 14.51
C CYS A 196 -15.37 -1.27 15.53
#